data_AF-U6DZH8-F1
#
_entry.id   AF-U6DZH8-F1
#
_cell.length_a   1.000
_cell.length_b   1.000
_cell.length_c   1.000
_cell.angle_alpha   90.00
_cell.angle_beta   90.00
_cell.angle_gamma   90.00
#
_symmetry.space_group_name_H-M   'P 1'
#
loop_
_entity.id
_entity.type
_entity.pdbx_description
1 polymer ?
#
loop_
_entity_poly.entity_id
_entity_poly.type
_entity_poly.pdbx_seq_one_letter_code
_entity_poly.pdbx_strand_id
1 'polypeptide(L)'
;QPLSFMEALAEEDTEAAIQSILYRENYVIKELDKSLQHHDFLKARRKEMLHKRWVDHVAHPLQKKIIEKVGSYKKIKKRRQEELDGFLKHVNKKGNVFIEHYDPKEYDPFYMSKEDPNFLKVTIPPFRDPLKKAQYDKDDEKRTLLQCETGKIYTMKEFKEIEKAKLHSRFPRISNSRHFMTPNEWLKLPTTYIESEFCKRSRLKVKMNFNDCSFDMKPLTRVPHPVE
;
A
#
# COMPACT_ATOMS: atom_id res chain seq x y z
N GLN A 1 -0.26 -17.53 83.47
CA GLN A 1 0.17 -18.34 82.31
C GLN A 1 -0.94 -18.81 81.34
N PRO A 2 -2.26 -18.51 81.47
CA PRO A 2 -3.24 -18.90 80.44
C PRO A 2 -3.39 -17.90 79.29
N LEU A 3 -3.11 -16.61 79.51
CA LEU A 3 -3.23 -15.56 78.48
C LEU A 3 -2.23 -15.74 77.32
N SER A 4 -0.98 -16.09 77.63
CA SER A 4 0.05 -16.33 76.61
C SER A 4 -0.22 -17.57 75.74
N PHE A 5 -1.02 -18.53 76.24
CA PHE A 5 -1.40 -19.73 75.49
C PHE A 5 -2.57 -19.45 74.53
N MET A 6 -3.55 -18.66 74.97
CA MET A 6 -4.66 -18.23 74.10
C MET A 6 -4.19 -17.30 72.98
N GLU A 7 -3.19 -16.45 73.24
CA GLU A 7 -2.58 -15.58 72.24
C GLU A 7 -1.81 -16.38 71.18
N ALA A 8 -1.04 -17.39 71.60
CA ALA A 8 -0.32 -18.29 70.67
C ALA A 8 -1.27 -19.13 69.80
N LEU A 9 -2.39 -19.61 70.35
CA LEU A 9 -3.42 -20.32 69.58
C LEU A 9 -4.09 -19.42 68.55
N ALA A 10 -4.39 -18.17 68.90
CA ALA A 10 -4.99 -17.20 67.98
C ALA A 10 -4.02 -16.82 66.85
N GLU A 11 -2.72 -16.72 67.13
CA GLU A 11 -1.69 -16.47 66.13
C GLU A 11 -1.61 -17.64 65.12
N GLU A 12 -1.60 -18.89 65.59
CA GLU A 12 -1.60 -20.09 64.75
C GLU A 12 -2.85 -20.19 63.84
N ASP A 13 -4.04 -19.87 64.37
CA ASP A 13 -5.28 -19.82 63.58
C ASP A 13 -5.24 -18.73 62.50
N THR A 14 -4.63 -17.57 62.80
CA THR A 14 -4.46 -16.50 61.81
C THR A 14 -3.45 -16.87 60.73
N GLU A 15 -2.35 -17.52 61.09
CA GLU A 15 -1.36 -18.02 60.13
C GLU A 15 -1.98 -19.08 59.21
N ALA A 16 -2.78 -20.02 59.76
CA ALA A 16 -3.49 -21.02 58.98
C ALA A 16 -4.49 -20.40 57.99
N ALA A 17 -5.23 -19.36 58.42
CA ALA A 17 -6.13 -18.62 57.54
C ALA A 17 -5.37 -17.92 56.40
N ILE A 18 -4.22 -17.28 56.70
CA ILE A 18 -3.35 -16.64 55.71
C ILE A 18 -2.85 -17.68 54.69
N GLN A 19 -2.36 -18.83 55.14
CA GLN A 19 -1.87 -19.90 54.24
C GLN A 19 -2.98 -20.45 53.32
N SER A 20 -4.20 -20.59 53.85
CA SER A 20 -5.36 -21.02 53.06
C SER A 20 -5.72 -20.01 51.96
N ILE A 21 -5.70 -18.72 52.28
CA ILE A 21 -5.92 -17.64 51.31
C ILE A 21 -4.83 -17.67 50.24
N LEU A 22 -3.55 -17.72 50.62
CA LEU A 22 -2.43 -17.77 49.69
C LEU A 22 -2.46 -18.99 48.77
N TYR A 23 -2.86 -20.16 49.29
CA TYR A 23 -3.03 -21.36 48.47
C TYR A 23 -4.12 -21.17 47.41
N ARG A 24 -5.26 -20.59 47.81
CA ARG A 24 -6.39 -20.33 46.91
C ARG A 24 -6.03 -19.29 45.85
N GLU A 25 -5.33 -18.22 46.22
CA GLU A 25 -4.83 -17.21 45.29
C GLU A 25 -3.83 -17.80 44.29
N ASN A 26 -2.85 -18.57 44.78
CA ASN A 26 -1.88 -19.24 43.92
C ASN A 26 -2.56 -20.20 42.93
N TYR A 27 -3.62 -20.90 43.35
CA TYR A 27 -4.39 -21.73 42.45
C TYR A 27 -5.10 -20.91 41.35
N VAL A 28 -5.75 -19.80 41.73
CA VAL A 28 -6.42 -18.90 40.77
C VAL A 28 -5.43 -18.28 39.79
N ILE A 29 -4.25 -17.85 40.26
CA ILE A 29 -3.18 -17.30 39.41
C ILE A 29 -2.72 -18.35 38.39
N LYS A 30 -2.53 -19.61 38.82
CA LYS A 30 -2.15 -20.71 37.91
C LYS A 30 -3.22 -20.99 36.85
N GLU A 31 -4.50 -20.96 37.20
CA GLU A 31 -5.58 -21.14 36.23
C GLU A 31 -5.67 -19.98 35.24
N LEU A 32 -5.49 -18.74 35.71
CA LEU A 32 -5.41 -17.57 34.83
C LEU A 32 -4.22 -17.66 33.87
N ASP A 33 -3.04 -18.03 34.35
CA ASP A 33 -1.84 -18.17 33.51
C ASP A 33 -2.04 -19.23 32.41
N LYS A 34 -2.61 -20.39 32.75
CA LYS A 34 -3.00 -21.40 31.74
C LYS A 34 -3.97 -20.84 30.71
N SER A 35 -4.96 -20.04 31.13
CA SER A 35 -5.94 -19.46 30.20
C SER A 35 -5.29 -18.46 29.23
N LEU A 36 -4.33 -17.66 29.72
CA LEU A 36 -3.58 -16.70 28.90
C LEU A 36 -2.67 -17.42 27.91
N GLN A 37 -1.93 -18.44 28.36
CA GLN A 37 -1.11 -19.28 27.48
C GLN A 37 -1.95 -19.95 26.38
N HIS A 38 -3.13 -20.46 26.73
CA HIS A 38 -4.05 -21.04 25.76
C HIS A 38 -4.54 -20.00 24.74
N HIS A 39 -4.87 -18.78 25.19
CA HIS A 39 -5.27 -17.69 24.31
C HIS A 39 -4.16 -17.32 23.32
N ASP A 40 -2.93 -17.18 23.80
CA ASP A 40 -1.76 -16.87 22.96
C ASP A 40 -1.49 -17.98 21.94
N PHE A 41 -1.61 -19.24 22.37
CA PHE A 41 -1.53 -20.39 21.47
C PHE A 41 -2.60 -20.31 20.36
N LEU A 42 -3.87 -20.04 20.70
CA LEU A 42 -4.94 -19.90 19.70
C LEU A 42 -4.68 -18.73 18.75
N LYS A 43 -4.15 -17.61 19.25
CA LYS A 43 -3.79 -16.45 18.44
C LYS A 43 -2.66 -16.77 17.47
N ALA A 44 -1.62 -17.47 17.91
CA ALA A 44 -0.53 -17.96 17.07
C ALA A 44 -1.07 -18.92 15.99
N ARG A 45 -1.93 -19.86 16.38
CA ARG A 45 -2.56 -20.82 15.46
C ARG A 45 -3.39 -20.13 14.39
N ARG A 46 -4.17 -19.10 14.74
CA ARG A 46 -4.93 -18.29 13.76
C ARG A 46 -4.02 -17.58 12.77
N LYS A 47 -2.92 -16.99 13.23
CA LYS A 47 -1.93 -16.33 12.35
C LYS A 47 -1.31 -17.32 11.37
N GLU A 48 -0.93 -18.50 11.85
CA GLU A 48 -0.38 -19.57 11.02
C GLU A 48 -1.38 -20.01 9.93
N MET A 49 -2.64 -20.24 10.30
CA MET A 49 -3.67 -20.63 9.34
C MET A 49 -3.95 -19.54 8.29
N LEU A 50 -3.94 -18.27 8.70
CA LEU A 50 -4.12 -17.15 7.77
C LEU A 50 -2.94 -17.06 6.78
N HIS A 51 -1.71 -17.24 7.27
CA HIS A 51 -0.53 -17.28 6.41
C HIS A 51 -0.60 -18.45 5.42
N LYS A 52 -0.95 -19.66 5.87
CA LYS A 52 -1.12 -20.83 4.97
C LYS A 52 -2.17 -20.55 3.89
N ARG A 53 -3.34 -20.05 4.26
CA ARG A 53 -4.38 -19.65 3.30
C ARG A 53 -3.89 -18.59 2.31
N TRP A 54 -3.16 -17.59 2.77
CA TRP A 54 -2.60 -16.57 1.89
C TRP A 54 -1.54 -17.14 0.94
N VAL A 55 -0.68 -18.02 1.43
CA VAL A 55 0.33 -18.70 0.60
C VAL A 55 -0.34 -19.55 -0.49
N ASP A 56 -1.34 -20.35 -0.11
CA ASP A 56 -2.04 -21.26 -1.02
C ASP A 56 -2.90 -20.53 -2.04
N HIS A 57 -3.63 -19.49 -1.62
CA HIS A 57 -4.60 -18.80 -2.48
C HIS A 57 -4.02 -17.59 -3.22
N VAL A 58 -2.96 -16.97 -2.71
CA VAL A 58 -2.40 -15.74 -3.27
C VAL A 58 -0.97 -15.96 -3.75
N ALA A 59 -0.05 -16.36 -2.87
CA ALA A 59 1.39 -16.40 -3.21
C ALA A 59 1.70 -17.43 -4.31
N HIS A 60 1.28 -18.69 -4.13
CA HIS A 60 1.56 -19.75 -5.10
C HIS A 60 0.89 -19.51 -6.46
N PRO A 61 -0.41 -19.15 -6.57
CA PRO A 61 -1.03 -18.87 -7.86
C PRO A 61 -0.41 -17.65 -8.55
N LEU A 62 -0.03 -16.62 -7.80
CA LEU A 62 0.66 -15.46 -8.33
C LEU A 62 2.05 -15.83 -8.86
N GLN A 63 2.85 -16.55 -8.08
CA GLN A 63 4.16 -17.02 -8.47
C GLN A 63 4.08 -17.91 -9.71
N LYS A 64 3.11 -18.84 -9.77
CA LYS A 64 2.86 -19.69 -10.93
C LYS A 64 2.54 -18.85 -12.17
N LYS A 65 1.63 -17.87 -12.08
CA LYS A 65 1.31 -16.95 -13.20
C LYS A 65 2.52 -16.13 -13.64
N ILE A 66 3.34 -15.67 -12.70
CA ILE A 66 4.59 -14.96 -13.01
C ILE A 66 5.52 -15.90 -13.75
N ILE A 67 5.78 -17.11 -13.25
CA ILE A 67 6.66 -18.10 -13.90
C ILE A 67 6.12 -18.51 -15.26
N GLU A 68 4.81 -18.64 -15.45
CA GLU A 68 4.19 -18.94 -16.75
C GLU A 68 4.38 -17.79 -17.75
N LYS A 69 4.16 -16.54 -17.33
CA LYS A 69 4.35 -15.35 -18.17
C LYS A 69 5.81 -15.06 -18.44
N VAL A 70 6.67 -15.26 -17.43
CA VAL A 70 8.13 -15.24 -17.52
C VAL A 70 8.64 -16.56 -18.12
N GLY A 71 7.78 -17.51 -18.50
CA GLY A 71 8.13 -18.78 -19.13
C GLY A 71 8.77 -18.61 -20.52
N SER A 72 8.72 -17.39 -21.06
CA SER A 72 9.64 -16.93 -22.11
C SER A 72 11.12 -17.00 -21.70
N TYR A 73 11.45 -17.17 -20.42
CA TYR A 73 12.80 -17.34 -19.90
C TYR A 73 13.54 -18.49 -20.56
N LYS A 74 12.88 -19.62 -20.86
CA LYS A 74 13.52 -20.71 -21.63
C LYS A 74 13.91 -20.25 -23.03
N LYS A 75 13.05 -19.48 -23.70
CA LYS A 75 13.33 -18.88 -25.01
C LYS A 75 14.44 -17.82 -24.93
N ILE A 76 14.43 -16.98 -23.89
CA ILE A 76 15.45 -15.96 -23.62
C ILE A 76 16.80 -16.61 -23.31
N LYS A 77 16.84 -17.67 -22.50
CA LYS A 77 18.06 -18.40 -22.17
C LYS A 77 18.65 -19.07 -23.40
N LYS A 78 17.81 -19.73 -24.22
CA LYS A 78 18.25 -20.32 -25.49
C LYS A 78 18.81 -19.26 -26.45
N ARG A 79 18.13 -18.12 -26.60
CA ARG A 79 18.64 -16.99 -27.39
C ARG A 79 19.98 -16.48 -26.89
N ARG A 80 20.14 -16.25 -25.59
CA ARG A 80 21.43 -15.80 -25.01
C ARG A 80 22.54 -16.82 -25.28
N GLN A 81 22.23 -18.11 -25.30
CA GLN A 81 23.18 -19.15 -25.68
C GLN A 81 23.53 -19.06 -27.18
N GLU A 82 22.55 -18.84 -28.05
CA GLU A 82 22.76 -18.64 -29.49
C GLU A 82 23.57 -17.37 -29.80
N GLU A 83 23.28 -16.25 -29.13
CA GLU A 83 24.02 -14.98 -29.22
C GLU A 83 25.49 -15.15 -28.78
N LEU A 84 25.70 -15.85 -27.66
CA LEU A 84 27.02 -16.16 -27.14
C LEU A 84 27.80 -17.07 -28.09
N ASP A 85 27.16 -18.12 -28.61
CA ASP A 85 27.77 -19.02 -29.59
C ASP A 85 28.16 -18.29 -30.87
N GLY A 86 27.30 -17.37 -31.35
CA GLY A 86 27.60 -16.47 -32.46
C GLY A 86 28.82 -15.58 -32.18
N PHE A 87 28.89 -14.97 -31.00
CA PHE A 87 30.03 -14.17 -30.58
C PHE A 87 31.33 -14.99 -30.52
N LEU A 88 31.30 -16.16 -29.89
CA LEU A 88 32.46 -17.04 -29.78
C LEU A 88 32.96 -17.48 -31.15
N LYS A 89 32.05 -17.81 -32.08
CA LYS A 89 32.40 -18.11 -33.48
C LYS A 89 33.08 -16.93 -34.17
N HIS A 90 32.58 -15.71 -33.96
CA HIS A 90 33.17 -14.51 -34.53
C HIS A 90 34.59 -14.25 -33.97
N VAL A 91 34.74 -14.27 -32.65
CA VAL A 91 36.05 -14.10 -31.97
C VAL A 91 37.04 -15.16 -32.43
N ASN A 92 36.64 -16.44 -32.44
CA ASN A 92 37.52 -17.52 -32.85
C ASN A 92 37.94 -17.44 -34.34
N LYS A 93 37.10 -16.87 -35.21
CA LYS A 93 37.41 -16.69 -36.64
C LYS A 93 38.36 -15.51 -36.89
N LYS A 94 38.18 -14.40 -36.17
CA LYS A 94 38.93 -13.14 -36.38
C LYS A 94 40.20 -13.03 -35.52
N GLY A 95 40.28 -13.80 -34.44
CA GLY A 95 41.35 -13.70 -33.45
C GLY A 95 41.04 -12.58 -32.45
N ASN A 96 41.69 -11.41 -32.61
CA ASN A 96 41.46 -10.26 -31.74
C ASN A 96 40.29 -9.42 -32.25
N VAL A 97 39.25 -9.26 -31.41
CA VAL A 97 38.10 -8.42 -31.70
C VAL A 97 38.12 -7.19 -30.79
N PHE A 98 38.17 -6.00 -31.40
CA PHE A 98 38.04 -4.74 -30.69
C PHE A 98 36.55 -4.45 -30.47
N ILE A 99 36.17 -4.19 -29.21
CA ILE A 99 34.77 -3.96 -28.81
C ILE A 99 34.23 -2.65 -29.39
N GLU A 100 35.11 -1.67 -29.64
CA GLU A 100 34.73 -0.31 -30.06
C GLU A 100 34.30 -0.21 -31.53
N HIS A 101 34.79 -1.11 -32.40
CA HIS A 101 34.56 -1.05 -33.84
C HIS A 101 34.14 -2.42 -34.38
N TYR A 102 32.83 -2.65 -34.44
CA TYR A 102 32.26 -3.81 -35.10
C TYR A 102 31.73 -3.43 -36.49
N ASP A 103 31.88 -4.32 -37.47
CA ASP A 103 31.19 -4.21 -38.76
C ASP A 103 29.92 -5.07 -38.70
N PRO A 104 28.71 -4.47 -38.81
CA PRO A 104 27.45 -5.20 -38.81
C PRO A 104 27.36 -6.27 -39.91
N LYS A 105 28.12 -6.14 -41.01
CA LYS A 105 28.18 -7.15 -42.08
C LYS A 105 28.90 -8.42 -41.65
N GLU A 106 29.79 -8.33 -40.66
CA GLU A 106 30.61 -9.43 -40.16
C GLU A 106 30.00 -10.08 -38.92
N TYR A 107 29.56 -9.26 -37.97
CA TYR A 107 28.85 -9.69 -36.77
C TYR A 107 28.05 -8.51 -36.22
N ASP A 108 26.73 -8.66 -36.12
CA ASP A 108 25.85 -7.65 -35.53
C ASP A 108 25.40 -8.10 -34.13
N PRO A 109 25.95 -7.52 -33.04
CA PRO A 109 25.55 -7.83 -31.67
C PRO A 109 24.12 -7.37 -31.34
N PHE A 110 23.50 -6.54 -32.19
CA PHE A 110 22.14 -6.05 -32.03
C PHE A 110 21.16 -6.67 -33.02
N TYR A 111 21.55 -7.77 -33.68
CA TYR A 111 20.67 -8.47 -34.61
C TYR A 111 19.46 -9.06 -33.85
N MET A 112 18.39 -8.28 -33.77
CA MET A 112 17.11 -8.79 -33.31
C MET A 112 16.50 -9.61 -34.44
N SER A 113 16.39 -10.93 -34.27
CA SER A 113 15.52 -11.71 -35.16
C SER A 113 14.14 -11.06 -35.10
N LYS A 114 13.62 -10.63 -36.25
CA LYS A 114 12.34 -9.90 -36.38
C LYS A 114 11.11 -10.75 -36.02
N GLU A 115 11.33 -11.87 -35.35
CA GLU A 115 10.35 -12.95 -35.19
C GLU A 115 9.26 -12.60 -34.17
N ASP A 116 9.42 -11.56 -33.34
CA ASP A 116 8.28 -10.99 -32.60
C ASP A 116 8.59 -9.60 -31.98
N PRO A 117 8.03 -8.48 -32.49
CA PRO A 117 8.07 -7.17 -31.82
C PRO A 117 7.45 -7.18 -30.42
N ASN A 118 6.64 -8.21 -30.11
CA ASN A 118 6.01 -8.42 -28.82
C ASN A 118 6.79 -9.40 -27.90
N PHE A 119 7.97 -9.88 -28.29
CA PHE A 119 8.68 -10.98 -27.62
C PHE A 119 9.01 -10.71 -26.14
N LEU A 120 9.27 -9.44 -25.79
CA LEU A 120 9.49 -9.01 -24.40
C LEU A 120 8.34 -8.17 -23.85
N LYS A 121 7.30 -7.91 -24.65
CA LYS A 121 6.16 -7.09 -24.26
C LYS A 121 5.23 -7.93 -23.39
N VAL A 122 5.53 -7.95 -22.09
CA VAL A 122 4.62 -8.54 -21.10
C VAL A 122 3.33 -7.73 -21.13
N THR A 123 2.32 -8.24 -21.85
CA THR A 123 0.98 -7.65 -21.85
C THR A 123 0.34 -8.08 -20.54
N ILE A 124 0.52 -7.26 -19.50
CA ILE A 124 -0.11 -7.45 -18.21
C ILE A 124 -1.57 -7.01 -18.38
N PRO A 125 -2.56 -7.89 -18.15
CA PRO A 125 -3.95 -7.46 -18.14
C PRO A 125 -4.13 -6.38 -17.08
N PRO A 126 -5.03 -5.41 -17.25
CA PRO A 126 -5.25 -4.36 -16.26
C PRO A 126 -5.44 -4.98 -14.87
N PHE A 127 -4.53 -4.68 -13.94
CA PHE A 127 -4.61 -5.22 -12.59
C PHE A 127 -5.87 -4.67 -11.92
N ARG A 128 -6.84 -5.55 -11.66
CA ARG A 128 -8.04 -5.18 -10.91
C ARG A 128 -7.71 -5.21 -9.43
N ASP A 129 -7.31 -4.05 -8.92
CA ASP A 129 -7.05 -3.85 -7.50
C ASP A 129 -8.32 -4.11 -6.68
N PRO A 130 -8.31 -5.06 -5.72
CA PRO A 130 -9.46 -5.35 -4.85
C PRO A 130 -9.95 -4.12 -4.08
N LEU A 131 -9.03 -3.21 -3.70
CA LEU A 131 -9.38 -2.00 -2.95
C LEU A 131 -10.18 -1.00 -3.81
N LYS A 132 -10.08 -1.11 -5.13
CA LYS A 132 -10.79 -0.25 -6.09
C LYS A 132 -12.03 -0.89 -6.68
N LYS A 133 -12.41 -2.10 -6.24
CA LYS A 133 -13.57 -2.83 -6.78
C LYS A 133 -14.84 -1.97 -6.80
N ALA A 134 -15.18 -1.34 -5.66
CA ALA A 134 -16.36 -0.49 -5.56
C ALA A 134 -16.33 0.72 -6.52
N GLN A 135 -15.15 1.24 -6.85
CA GLN A 135 -15.02 2.31 -7.84
C GLN A 135 -15.23 1.79 -9.26
N TYR A 136 -14.67 0.61 -9.58
CA TYR A 136 -14.87 -0.02 -10.88
C TYR A 136 -16.34 -0.36 -11.14
N ASP A 137 -17.05 -0.89 -10.13
CA ASP A 137 -18.47 -1.24 -10.24
C ASP A 137 -19.31 0.02 -10.55
N LYS A 138 -19.07 1.13 -9.83
CA LYS A 138 -19.71 2.43 -10.09
C LYS A 138 -19.41 2.99 -11.47
N ASP A 139 -18.16 2.88 -11.91
CA ASP A 139 -17.75 3.35 -13.23
C ASP A 139 -18.41 2.52 -14.33
N ASP A 140 -18.61 1.21 -14.10
CA ASP A 140 -19.25 0.32 -15.06
C ASP A 140 -20.76 0.56 -15.15
N GLU A 141 -21.43 0.82 -14.02
CA GLU A 141 -22.82 1.26 -13.98
C GLU A 141 -23.02 2.55 -14.78
N LYS A 142 -22.22 3.59 -14.50
CA LYS A 142 -22.26 4.86 -15.24
C LYS A 142 -21.98 4.69 -16.73
N ARG A 143 -21.02 3.82 -17.08
CA ARG A 143 -20.71 3.50 -18.47
C ARG A 143 -21.92 2.87 -19.14
N THR A 144 -22.56 1.91 -18.48
CA THR A 144 -23.75 1.22 -19.01
C THR A 144 -24.91 2.21 -19.22
N LEU A 145 -25.14 3.11 -18.26
CA LEU A 145 -26.13 4.18 -18.41
C LEU A 145 -25.85 5.07 -19.63
N LEU A 146 -24.60 5.51 -19.81
CA LEU A 146 -24.21 6.33 -20.96
C LEU A 146 -24.42 5.58 -22.29
N GLN A 147 -24.15 4.27 -22.33
CA GLN A 147 -24.40 3.43 -23.50
C GLN A 147 -25.89 3.32 -23.81
N CYS A 148 -26.74 3.19 -22.79
CA CYS A 148 -28.19 3.23 -22.96
C CYS A 148 -28.69 4.59 -23.47
N GLU A 149 -28.13 5.70 -22.97
CA GLU A 149 -28.50 7.06 -23.40
C GLU A 149 -28.09 7.36 -24.84
N THR A 150 -26.90 6.94 -25.25
CA THR A 150 -26.34 7.31 -26.57
C THR A 150 -26.45 6.21 -27.63
N GLY A 151 -26.84 4.99 -27.25
CA GLY A 151 -26.94 3.83 -28.15
C GLY A 151 -25.59 3.32 -28.69
N LYS A 152 -24.46 3.80 -28.19
CA LYS A 152 -23.11 3.41 -28.63
C LYS A 152 -22.38 2.65 -27.52
N ILE A 153 -21.63 1.62 -27.90
CA ILE A 153 -20.80 0.86 -26.96
C ILE A 153 -19.49 1.62 -26.76
N TYR A 154 -19.18 1.96 -25.50
CA TYR A 154 -17.91 2.60 -25.11
C TYR A 154 -16.98 1.65 -24.37
N THR A 155 -15.69 1.78 -24.69
CA THR A 155 -14.58 1.20 -23.93
C THR A 155 -14.37 1.97 -22.62
N MET A 156 -13.85 1.34 -21.57
CA MET A 156 -13.57 2.01 -20.29
C MET A 156 -12.63 3.22 -20.44
N LYS A 157 -11.69 3.19 -21.39
CA LYS A 157 -10.81 4.31 -21.71
C LYS A 157 -11.59 5.52 -22.26
N GLU A 158 -12.45 5.28 -23.25
CA GLU A 158 -13.30 6.30 -23.87
C GLU A 158 -14.28 6.89 -22.85
N PHE A 159 -14.89 6.04 -22.01
CA PHE A 159 -15.75 6.51 -20.91
C PHE A 159 -14.99 7.46 -19.96
N LYS A 160 -13.75 7.14 -19.59
CA LYS A 160 -12.93 8.01 -18.72
C LYS A 160 -12.53 9.30 -19.40
N GLU A 161 -12.28 9.29 -20.71
CA GLU A 161 -12.05 10.52 -21.48
C GLU A 161 -13.30 11.40 -21.55
N ILE A 162 -14.48 10.80 -21.74
CA ILE A 162 -15.77 11.51 -21.72
C ILE A 162 -16.04 12.10 -20.34
N GLU A 163 -15.83 11.34 -19.26
CA GLU A 163 -15.99 11.82 -17.88
C GLU A 163 -15.03 12.98 -17.59
N LYS A 164 -13.78 12.89 -18.06
CA LYS A 164 -12.77 13.95 -17.95
C LYS A 164 -13.17 15.19 -18.78
N ALA A 165 -13.62 15.02 -20.01
CA ALA A 165 -14.11 16.11 -20.86
C ALA A 165 -15.33 16.81 -20.23
N LYS A 166 -16.26 16.04 -19.64
CA LYS A 166 -17.42 16.55 -18.91
C LYS A 166 -17.03 17.32 -17.63
N LEU A 167 -15.95 16.92 -16.97
CA LEU A 167 -15.38 17.67 -15.84
C LEU A 167 -14.71 18.97 -16.30
N HIS A 168 -14.04 18.97 -17.46
CA HIS A 168 -13.40 20.17 -18.01
C HIS A 168 -14.38 21.15 -18.66
N SER A 169 -15.48 20.67 -19.25
CA SER A 169 -16.55 21.53 -19.78
C SER A 169 -17.38 22.18 -18.68
N ARG A 170 -17.41 21.56 -17.50
CA ARG A 170 -17.99 22.17 -16.32
C ARG A 170 -17.02 23.25 -15.84
N PHE A 171 -17.48 24.50 -15.78
CA PHE A 171 -16.75 25.57 -15.11
C PHE A 171 -16.19 25.05 -13.78
N PRO A 172 -14.96 25.44 -13.38
CA PRO A 172 -14.41 25.07 -12.09
C PRO A 172 -15.49 25.28 -11.06
N ARG A 173 -15.97 24.20 -10.43
CA ARG A 173 -16.94 24.33 -9.36
C ARG A 173 -16.26 25.22 -8.35
N ILE A 174 -16.72 26.46 -8.26
CA ILE A 174 -16.26 27.44 -7.28
C ILE A 174 -16.26 26.65 -5.98
N SER A 175 -15.09 26.53 -5.34
CA SER A 175 -14.94 25.66 -4.19
C SER A 175 -16.12 25.95 -3.25
N ASN A 176 -16.86 24.92 -2.86
CA ASN A 176 -18.10 25.03 -2.08
C ASN A 176 -17.93 25.84 -0.76
N SER A 177 -16.72 26.28 -0.44
CA SER A 177 -16.41 27.22 0.64
C SER A 177 -17.14 28.58 0.54
N ARG A 178 -17.59 29.01 -0.65
CA ARG A 178 -18.16 30.36 -0.84
C ARG A 178 -19.65 30.42 -1.19
N HIS A 179 -20.35 29.29 -1.21
CA HIS A 179 -21.75 29.21 -1.68
C HIS A 179 -22.78 29.92 -0.78
N PHE A 180 -22.40 30.37 0.42
CA PHE A 180 -23.30 31.02 1.38
C PHE A 180 -22.88 32.46 1.74
N MET A 181 -22.04 33.10 0.94
CA MET A 181 -21.56 34.45 1.24
C MET A 181 -22.27 35.48 0.37
N THR A 182 -22.72 36.57 1.00
CA THR A 182 -23.26 37.71 0.28
C THR A 182 -22.15 38.45 -0.48
N PRO A 183 -22.45 39.16 -1.59
CA PRO A 183 -21.43 39.88 -2.37
C PRO A 183 -20.58 40.86 -1.53
N ASN A 184 -21.18 41.50 -0.54
CA ASN A 184 -20.48 42.41 0.38
C ASN A 184 -19.56 41.68 1.37
N GLU A 185 -19.91 40.46 1.78
CA GLU A 185 -19.02 39.62 2.60
C GLU A 185 -17.87 39.04 1.79
N TRP A 186 -18.06 38.87 0.47
CA TRP A 186 -17.04 38.40 -0.44
C TRP A 186 -15.87 39.39 -0.55
N LEU A 187 -16.17 40.70 -0.58
CA LEU A 187 -15.18 41.78 -0.57
C LEU A 187 -14.41 41.88 0.75
N LYS A 188 -14.94 41.32 1.84
CA LYS A 188 -14.30 41.33 3.17
C LYS A 188 -13.36 40.14 3.41
N LEU A 189 -13.23 39.21 2.44
CA LEU A 189 -12.37 38.05 2.60
C LEU A 189 -10.89 38.41 2.42
N PRO A 190 -9.98 37.83 3.23
CA PRO A 190 -8.55 37.98 3.02
C PRO A 190 -8.15 37.47 1.62
N THR A 191 -7.24 38.17 0.97
CA THR A 191 -6.75 37.85 -0.38
C THR A 191 -6.08 36.46 -0.43
N THR A 192 -5.54 35.99 0.69
CA THR A 192 -4.91 34.68 0.85
C THR A 192 -5.91 33.65 1.41
N TYR A 193 -6.18 32.60 0.64
CA TYR A 193 -7.12 31.52 1.03
C TYR A 193 -6.78 30.88 2.38
N ILE A 194 -5.48 30.80 2.69
CA ILE A 194 -4.94 30.21 3.93
C ILE A 194 -5.38 30.99 5.19
N GLU A 195 -5.57 32.29 5.08
CA GLU A 195 -5.94 33.17 6.19
C GLU A 195 -7.44 33.32 6.35
N SER A 196 -8.23 32.70 5.47
CA SER A 196 -9.69 32.70 5.60
C SER A 196 -10.13 32.06 6.92
N GLU A 197 -11.18 32.64 7.52
CA GLU A 197 -11.81 32.11 8.73
C GLU A 197 -12.21 30.63 8.59
N PHE A 198 -12.59 30.22 7.37
CA PHE A 198 -12.87 28.84 7.05
C PHE A 198 -11.65 27.92 7.24
N CYS A 199 -10.49 28.28 6.66
CA CYS A 199 -9.25 27.51 6.80
C CYS A 199 -8.71 27.53 8.24
N LYS A 200 -8.86 28.63 8.96
CA LYS A 200 -8.53 28.70 10.39
C LYS A 200 -9.40 27.74 11.21
N ARG A 201 -10.72 27.75 11.00
CA ARG A 201 -11.67 26.85 11.69
C ARG A 201 -11.46 25.37 11.34
N SER A 202 -11.12 25.05 10.09
CA SER A 202 -10.84 23.67 9.70
C SER A 202 -9.58 23.12 10.38
N ARG A 203 -8.54 23.96 10.51
CA ARG A 203 -7.29 23.59 11.22
C ARG A 203 -7.54 23.24 12.68
N LEU A 204 -8.42 23.97 13.35
CA LEU A 204 -8.81 23.69 14.74
C LEU A 204 -9.54 22.35 14.91
N LYS A 205 -10.19 21.83 13.86
CA LYS A 205 -10.92 20.55 13.90
C LYS A 205 -10.02 19.33 13.66
N VAL A 206 -8.87 19.53 13.03
CA VAL A 206 -7.89 18.45 12.84
C VAL A 206 -7.07 18.36 14.11
N LYS A 207 -7.37 17.35 14.94
CA LYS A 207 -6.51 16.97 16.06
C LYS A 207 -5.18 16.53 15.45
N MET A 208 -4.16 17.38 15.53
CA MET A 208 -2.81 17.00 15.10
C MET A 208 -2.34 15.87 16.00
N ASN A 209 -2.19 14.68 15.43
CA ASN A 209 -1.36 13.65 16.03
C ASN A 209 0.09 14.13 15.80
N PHE A 210 0.61 14.95 16.71
CA PHE A 210 2.04 15.17 16.76
C PHE A 210 2.67 13.82 17.09
N ASN A 211 3.47 13.28 16.16
CA ASN A 211 4.58 12.46 16.61
C ASN A 211 5.50 13.43 17.36
N ASP A 212 5.79 13.16 18.63
CA ASP A 212 6.76 13.92 19.43
C ASP A 212 8.14 13.81 18.75
N CYS A 213 8.40 14.68 17.78
CA CYS A 213 9.69 14.84 17.14
C CYS A 213 10.34 16.06 17.78
N SER A 214 11.42 15.83 18.52
CA SER A 214 12.19 16.83 19.28
C SER A 214 13.00 17.82 18.43
N PHE A 215 12.70 17.95 17.13
CA PHE A 215 13.43 18.85 16.25
C PHE A 215 12.78 20.23 16.24
N ASP A 216 13.38 21.14 17.00
CA ASP A 216 13.04 22.57 17.04
C ASP A 216 13.55 23.26 15.76
N MET A 217 12.79 23.13 14.67
CA MET A 217 13.04 23.90 13.45
C MET A 217 12.53 25.32 13.68
N LYS A 218 13.44 26.24 14.02
CA LYS A 218 13.12 27.67 14.09
C LYS A 218 12.48 28.12 12.76
N PRO A 219 11.33 28.80 12.79
CA PRO A 219 10.68 29.26 11.57
C PRO A 219 11.60 30.25 10.86
N LEU A 220 11.98 29.93 9.62
CA LEU A 220 12.70 30.87 8.77
C LEU A 220 11.79 32.09 8.56
N THR A 221 12.20 33.23 9.10
CA THR A 221 11.57 34.54 8.86
C THR A 221 11.62 34.83 7.36
N ARG A 222 10.48 34.67 6.69
CA ARG A 222 10.31 35.03 5.29
C ARG A 222 10.33 36.56 5.21
N VAL A 223 11.36 37.11 4.58
CA VAL A 223 11.48 38.55 4.33
C VAL A 223 10.31 38.98 3.42
N PRO A 224 9.59 40.08 3.74
CA PRO A 224 8.56 40.60 2.85
C PRO A 224 9.20 41.12 1.55
N HIS A 225 8.68 40.70 0.41
CA HIS A 225 9.05 41.30 -0.87
C HIS A 225 8.53 42.74 -0.94
N PRO A 226 9.28 43.70 -1.50
CA PRO A 226 8.80 45.05 -1.69
C PRO A 226 7.67 45.04 -2.72
N VAL A 227 6.63 45.80 -2.44
CA VAL A 227 5.53 46.09 -3.36
C VAL A 227 5.97 47.27 -4.23
N GLU A 228 5.98 47.09 -5.54
CA GLU A 228 5.96 48.20 -6.51
C GLU A 228 4.59 48.89 -6.52
#